data_AF-A0A6I5ZWH4-F1
#
_entry.id   AF-A0A6I5ZWH4-F1
#
_cell.length_a   1.000
_cell.length_b   1.000
_cell.length_c   1.000
_cell.angle_alpha   90.00
_cell.angle_beta   90.00
_cell.angle_gamma   90.00
#
_symmetry.space_group_name_H-M   'P 1'
#
loop_
_entity.id
_entity.type
_entity.pdbx_description
1 polymer ?
#
loop_
_entity_poly.entity_id
_entity_poly.type
_entity_poly.pdbx_seq_one_letter_code
_entity_poly.pdbx_strand_id
1 'polypeptide(L)'
;MPAEPPPADLPTRLEQLEQRVAALEAATVPTDAPAAPAADPDDRFWALHALRRLVPDDGGVLFAGTVETADGRAEWQWGRTTGDLLAADWTAHAAALGALGHPVRLALLQAVVQGTRTVAELTAREDTGTSGQVYHHLRQLVAAGWLRHHGGRYQVPAERVVPLLTVLAATER
;
A
#
# COMPACT_ATOMS: atom_id res chain seq x y z
N MET A 1 2.00 38.39 27.44
CA MET A 1 0.98 37.55 26.78
C MET A 1 0.87 38.00 25.33
N PRO A 2 1.35 37.21 24.35
CA PRO A 2 1.20 37.54 22.93
C PRO A 2 -0.25 37.31 22.50
N ALA A 3 -0.80 38.26 21.74
CA ALA A 3 -2.14 38.20 21.19
C ALA A 3 -2.26 37.08 20.14
N GLU A 4 -3.34 36.32 20.24
CA GLU A 4 -3.75 35.30 19.29
C GLU A 4 -4.05 35.96 17.93
N PRO A 5 -3.47 35.49 16.80
CA PRO A 5 -3.79 36.06 15.49
C PRO A 5 -5.28 35.83 15.18
N PRO A 6 -5.97 36.80 14.55
CA PRO A 6 -7.41 36.68 14.28
C PRO A 6 -7.69 35.48 13.37
N PRO A 7 -8.87 34.84 13.49
CA PRO A 7 -9.24 33.72 12.63
C PRO A 7 -9.22 34.21 11.18
N ALA A 8 -8.31 33.67 10.38
CA ALA A 8 -8.17 34.03 8.99
C ALA A 8 -9.51 33.87 8.26
N ASP A 9 -9.92 34.93 7.56
CA ASP A 9 -11.19 35.03 6.84
C ASP A 9 -11.36 33.84 5.88
N LEU A 10 -12.35 33.00 6.16
CA LEU A 10 -12.67 31.79 5.38
C LEU A 10 -12.93 32.09 3.89
N PRO A 11 -13.67 33.16 3.51
CA PRO A 11 -13.83 33.56 2.12
C PRO A 11 -12.49 33.78 1.40
N THR A 12 -11.58 34.53 2.02
CA THR A 12 -10.25 34.80 1.46
C THR A 12 -9.44 33.51 1.26
N ARG A 13 -9.54 32.54 2.18
CA ARG A 13 -8.88 31.23 2.03
C ARG A 13 -9.50 30.37 0.94
N LEU A 14 -10.83 30.45 0.75
CA LEU A 14 -11.53 29.72 -0.28
C LEU A 14 -11.12 30.22 -1.68
N GLU A 15 -11.08 31.54 -1.87
CA GLU A 15 -10.64 32.16 -3.13
C GLU A 15 -9.19 31.79 -3.48
N GLN A 16 -8.31 31.77 -2.48
CA GLN A 16 -6.92 31.34 -2.67
C GLN A 16 -6.80 29.86 -3.06
N LEU A 17 -7.68 29.00 -2.55
CA LEU A 17 -7.71 27.58 -2.91
C LEU A 17 -8.29 27.38 -4.32
N GLU A 18 -9.37 28.08 -4.66
CA GLU A 18 -9.98 28.05 -5.98
C GLU A 18 -9.00 28.51 -7.07
N GLN A 19 -8.25 29.59 -6.83
CA GLN A 19 -7.22 30.06 -7.75
C GLN A 19 -6.08 29.04 -7.94
N ARG A 20 -5.68 28.35 -6.87
CA ARG A 20 -4.63 27.32 -6.95
C ARG A 20 -5.11 26.07 -7.68
N VAL A 21 -6.36 25.66 -7.47
CA VAL A 21 -6.97 24.53 -8.19
C VAL A 21 -7.11 24.88 -9.67
N ALA A 22 -7.63 26.06 -10.00
CA ALA A 22 -7.73 26.51 -11.39
C ALA A 22 -6.35 26.57 -12.09
N ALA A 23 -5.31 27.01 -11.39
CA ALA A 23 -3.94 27.01 -11.93
C ALA A 23 -3.38 25.59 -12.13
N LEU A 24 -3.70 24.64 -11.24
CA LEU A 24 -3.31 23.23 -11.36
C LEU A 24 -4.07 22.55 -12.50
N GLU A 25 -5.37 22.79 -12.63
CA GLU A 25 -6.20 22.26 -13.70
C GLU A 25 -5.76 22.82 -15.06
N ALA A 26 -5.43 24.11 -15.14
CA ALA A 26 -4.89 24.73 -16.34
C ALA A 26 -3.47 24.22 -16.70
N ALA A 27 -2.67 23.83 -15.70
CA ALA A 27 -1.36 23.20 -15.91
C ALA A 27 -1.47 21.71 -16.32
N THR A 28 -2.64 21.08 -16.15
CA THR A 28 -2.89 19.68 -16.54
C THR A 28 -3.43 19.58 -17.96
N VAL A 29 -2.89 20.39 -18.89
CA VAL A 29 -2.97 20.06 -20.33
C VAL A 29 -2.31 18.69 -20.50
N PRO A 30 -2.91 17.74 -21.23
CA PRO A 30 -2.31 16.43 -21.44
C PRO A 30 -0.94 16.62 -22.08
N THR A 31 0.10 16.39 -21.30
CA THR A 31 1.46 16.24 -21.80
C THR A 31 1.43 15.06 -22.76
N ASP A 32 1.57 15.36 -24.06
CA ASP A 32 2.09 14.45 -25.08
C ASP A 32 3.52 14.05 -24.65
N ALA A 33 3.61 13.27 -23.58
CA ALA A 33 4.82 12.56 -23.24
C ALA A 33 4.96 11.53 -24.35
N PRO A 34 6.13 11.42 -25.02
CA PRO A 34 6.34 10.34 -25.96
C PRO A 34 5.97 9.05 -25.24
N ALA A 35 4.93 8.37 -25.75
CA ALA A 35 4.44 7.12 -25.20
C ALA A 35 5.67 6.25 -25.00
N ALA A 36 6.00 5.94 -23.73
CA ALA A 36 7.09 5.04 -23.44
C ALA A 36 6.87 3.81 -24.34
N PRO A 37 7.90 3.36 -25.09
CA PRO A 37 7.72 2.27 -26.03
C PRO A 37 7.02 1.14 -25.28
N ALA A 38 5.87 0.74 -25.81
CA ALA A 38 5.04 -0.28 -25.20
C ALA A 38 5.95 -1.47 -24.88
N ALA A 39 5.96 -1.89 -23.61
CA ALA A 39 6.72 -3.07 -23.22
C ALA A 39 6.32 -4.21 -24.14
N ASP A 40 7.30 -4.87 -24.75
CA ASP A 40 7.06 -6.07 -25.52
C ASP A 40 6.41 -7.10 -24.57
N PRO A 41 5.15 -7.52 -24.83
CA PRO A 41 4.44 -8.46 -23.95
C PRO A 41 5.20 -9.77 -23.76
N ASP A 42 6.07 -10.13 -24.71
CA ASP A 42 6.84 -11.37 -24.72
C ASP A 42 8.25 -11.21 -24.10
N ASP A 43 8.69 -9.98 -23.80
CA ASP A 43 9.98 -9.75 -23.12
C ASP A 43 9.84 -10.08 -21.63
N ARG A 44 10.24 -11.29 -21.23
CA ARG A 44 10.27 -11.73 -19.82
C ARG A 44 10.98 -10.75 -18.88
N PHE A 45 11.94 -9.97 -19.37
CA PHE A 45 12.72 -9.01 -18.58
C PHE A 45 12.32 -7.55 -18.84
N TRP A 46 11.16 -7.29 -19.44
CA TRP A 46 10.69 -5.94 -19.80
C TRP A 46 10.78 -4.97 -18.61
N ALA A 47 10.36 -5.41 -17.42
CA ALA A 47 10.35 -4.60 -16.21
C ALA A 47 11.76 -4.25 -15.73
N LEU A 48 12.70 -5.20 -15.82
CA LEU A 48 14.09 -4.98 -15.47
C LEU A 48 14.78 -4.03 -16.46
N HIS A 49 14.49 -4.18 -17.76
CA HIS A 49 15.00 -3.28 -18.79
C HIS A 49 14.47 -1.86 -18.61
N ALA A 50 13.18 -1.71 -18.28
CA ALA A 50 12.60 -0.42 -17.93
C ALA A 50 13.28 0.18 -16.70
N LEU A 51 13.48 -0.60 -15.64
CA LEU A 51 14.13 -0.13 -14.42
C LEU A 51 15.57 0.33 -14.65
N ARG A 52 16.37 -0.42 -15.43
CA ARG A 52 17.75 -0.04 -15.79
C ARG A 52 17.83 1.30 -16.53
N ARG A 53 16.82 1.64 -17.34
CA ARG A 53 16.77 2.95 -18.02
C ARG A 53 16.45 4.08 -17.04
N LEU A 54 15.69 3.80 -15.99
CA LEU A 54 15.27 4.79 -14.99
C LEU A 54 16.36 5.06 -13.93
N VAL A 55 17.17 4.04 -13.59
CA VAL A 55 18.23 4.12 -12.58
C VAL A 55 19.49 3.37 -13.07
N PRO A 56 20.23 3.94 -14.04
CA PRO A 56 21.36 3.27 -14.69
C PRO A 56 22.55 3.02 -13.74
N ASP A 57 22.82 3.93 -12.81
CA ASP A 57 24.02 3.88 -11.96
C ASP A 57 23.75 3.31 -10.55
N ASP A 58 22.63 3.66 -9.92
CA ASP A 58 22.31 3.26 -8.54
C ASP A 58 21.56 1.92 -8.42
N GLY A 59 21.10 1.38 -9.55
CA GLY A 59 20.14 0.27 -9.59
C GLY A 59 18.85 0.59 -8.81
N GLY A 60 17.93 -0.36 -8.76
CA GLY A 60 16.72 -0.18 -7.98
C GLY A 60 15.94 -1.46 -7.75
N VAL A 61 14.97 -1.36 -6.85
CA VAL A 61 13.92 -2.34 -6.66
C VAL A 61 12.60 -1.66 -6.98
N LEU A 62 11.82 -2.28 -7.86
CA LEU A 62 10.49 -1.86 -8.26
C LEU A 62 9.55 -3.05 -8.10
N PHE A 63 8.35 -2.81 -7.59
CA PHE A 63 7.24 -3.73 -7.73
C PHE A 63 5.97 -2.94 -8.02
N ALA A 64 5.10 -3.53 -8.82
CA ALA A 64 3.80 -2.99 -9.16
C ALA A 64 2.78 -4.12 -9.24
N GLY A 65 1.51 -3.78 -9.06
CA GLY A 65 0.43 -4.77 -9.16
C GLY A 65 -0.93 -4.12 -9.32
N THR A 66 -1.81 -4.88 -9.94
CA THR A 66 -3.24 -4.57 -10.07
C THR A 66 -4.01 -5.75 -9.49
N VAL A 67 -4.82 -5.50 -8.46
CA VAL A 67 -5.49 -6.56 -7.70
C VAL A 67 -6.97 -6.23 -7.60
N GLU A 68 -7.82 -7.17 -8.02
CA GLU A 68 -9.25 -7.10 -7.75
C GLU A 68 -9.50 -7.47 -6.30
N THR A 69 -10.17 -6.58 -5.55
CA THR A 69 -10.55 -6.82 -4.16
C THR A 69 -12.05 -6.64 -3.99
N ALA A 70 -12.57 -7.09 -2.85
CA ALA A 70 -13.96 -6.84 -2.50
C ALA A 70 -14.30 -5.34 -2.30
N ASP A 71 -13.30 -4.45 -2.21
CA ASP A 71 -13.47 -2.99 -2.13
C ASP A 71 -13.19 -2.27 -3.48
N GLY A 72 -12.96 -3.03 -4.56
CA GLY A 72 -12.63 -2.52 -5.88
C GLY A 72 -11.20 -2.85 -6.33
N ARG A 73 -10.82 -2.35 -7.50
CA ARG A 73 -9.47 -2.53 -8.05
C ARG A 73 -8.46 -1.70 -7.27
N ALA A 74 -7.43 -2.35 -6.73
CA ALA A 74 -6.27 -1.72 -6.14
C ALA A 74 -5.12 -1.72 -7.15
N GLU A 75 -4.61 -0.55 -7.48
CA GLU A 75 -3.42 -0.37 -8.30
C GLU A 75 -2.34 0.28 -7.46
N TRP A 76 -1.13 -0.27 -7.51
CA TRP A 76 -0.02 0.23 -6.72
C TRP A 76 1.30 0.04 -7.45
N GLN A 77 2.17 1.03 -7.32
CA GLN A 77 3.54 0.97 -7.75
C GLN A 77 4.43 1.54 -6.65
N TRP A 78 5.55 0.86 -6.40
CA TRP A 78 6.57 1.34 -5.49
C TRP A 78 7.95 1.06 -6.08
N GLY A 79 8.86 2.02 -5.91
CA GLY A 79 10.25 1.85 -6.30
C GLY A 79 11.20 2.69 -5.44
N ARG A 80 12.40 2.16 -5.23
CA ARG A 80 13.53 2.83 -4.56
C ARG A 80 14.85 2.42 -5.19
N THR A 81 15.86 3.29 -5.08
CA THR A 81 17.23 2.92 -5.43
C THR A 81 17.76 1.87 -4.47
N THR A 82 18.77 1.10 -4.88
CA THR A 82 19.40 0.15 -3.96
C THR A 82 20.13 0.87 -2.82
N GLY A 83 20.77 2.01 -3.11
CA GLY A 83 21.44 2.84 -2.13
C GLY A 83 20.52 3.28 -0.99
N ASP A 84 19.33 3.80 -1.30
CA ASP A 84 18.34 4.19 -0.30
C ASP A 84 17.90 3.01 0.58
N LEU A 85 17.72 1.83 -0.03
CA LEU A 85 17.29 0.63 0.69
C LEU A 85 18.38 0.09 1.61
N LEU A 86 19.64 0.11 1.17
CA LEU A 86 20.78 -0.32 1.96
C LEU A 86 21.09 0.67 3.10
N ALA A 87 20.81 1.96 2.91
CA ALA A 87 20.98 2.99 3.93
C ALA A 87 19.83 3.05 4.96
N ALA A 88 18.69 2.44 4.68
CA ALA A 88 17.53 2.45 5.56
C ALA A 88 17.74 1.62 6.84
N ASP A 89 17.05 1.99 7.92
CA ASP A 89 16.95 1.15 9.11
C ASP A 89 16.03 -0.05 8.85
N TRP A 90 16.63 -1.22 8.67
CA TRP A 90 15.88 -2.46 8.45
C TRP A 90 15.10 -2.91 9.69
N THR A 91 15.53 -2.52 10.89
CA THR A 91 14.83 -2.92 12.13
C THR A 91 13.45 -2.29 12.23
N ALA A 92 13.24 -1.13 11.61
CA ALA A 92 11.92 -0.50 11.48
C ALA A 92 10.89 -1.39 10.75
N HIS A 93 11.34 -2.36 9.95
CA HIS A 93 10.48 -3.29 9.21
C HIS A 93 10.17 -4.58 9.98
N ALA A 94 10.87 -4.83 11.10
CA ALA A 94 10.81 -6.10 11.82
C ALA A 94 9.40 -6.42 12.35
N ALA A 95 8.67 -5.43 12.87
CA ALA A 95 7.30 -5.65 13.35
C ALA A 95 6.34 -6.03 12.21
N ALA A 96 6.45 -5.35 11.06
CA ALA A 96 5.63 -5.62 9.88
C ALA A 96 5.93 -7.01 9.31
N LEU A 97 7.20 -7.35 9.11
CA LEU A 97 7.62 -8.67 8.60
C LEU A 97 7.28 -9.78 9.60
N GLY A 98 7.55 -9.57 10.88
CA GLY A 98 7.25 -10.52 11.95
C GLY A 98 5.76 -10.85 12.03
N ALA A 99 4.88 -9.88 11.77
CA ALA A 99 3.43 -10.11 11.69
C ALA A 99 3.04 -11.04 10.52
N LEU A 100 3.82 -11.16 9.46
CA LEU A 100 3.56 -12.10 8.37
C LEU A 100 4.11 -13.52 8.63
N GLY A 101 5.07 -13.68 9.54
CA GLY A 101 5.73 -14.95 9.83
C GLY A 101 4.91 -15.98 10.63
N HIS A 102 3.57 -15.93 10.62
CA HIS A 102 2.72 -16.86 11.38
C HIS A 102 1.54 -17.38 10.55
N PRO A 103 1.35 -18.72 10.42
CA PRO A 103 0.34 -19.30 9.54
C PRO A 103 -1.08 -18.77 9.76
N VAL A 104 -1.54 -18.68 11.01
CA VAL A 104 -2.89 -18.16 11.33
C VAL A 104 -3.05 -16.69 10.89
N ARG A 105 -2.01 -15.87 10.99
CA ARG A 105 -2.08 -14.46 10.57
C ARG A 105 -2.16 -14.34 9.06
N LEU A 106 -1.46 -15.21 8.32
CA LEU A 106 -1.56 -15.28 6.86
C LEU A 106 -2.95 -15.76 6.42
N ALA A 107 -3.51 -16.79 7.07
CA ALA A 107 -4.87 -17.26 6.79
C ALA A 107 -5.92 -16.18 7.03
N LEU A 108 -5.80 -15.42 8.12
CA LEU A 108 -6.65 -14.26 8.41
C LEU A 108 -6.54 -13.18 7.35
N LEU A 109 -5.32 -12.81 6.94
CA LEU A 109 -5.11 -11.82 5.88
C LEU A 109 -5.72 -12.27 4.55
N GLN A 110 -5.51 -13.53 4.18
CA GLN A 110 -6.10 -14.12 2.98
C GLN A 110 -7.64 -14.05 3.01
N ALA A 111 -8.25 -14.44 4.13
CA ALA A 111 -9.71 -14.37 4.30
C ALA A 111 -10.22 -12.93 4.16
N VAL A 112 -9.53 -11.95 4.75
CA VAL A 112 -9.90 -10.53 4.64
C VAL A 112 -9.78 -10.01 3.21
N VAL A 113 -8.70 -10.33 2.49
CA VAL A 113 -8.53 -9.98 1.08
C VAL A 113 -9.66 -10.57 0.23
N GLN A 114 -10.09 -11.80 0.54
CA GLN A 114 -11.19 -12.49 -0.13
C GLN A 114 -12.59 -12.03 0.31
N GLY A 115 -12.70 -11.09 1.26
CA GLY A 115 -13.95 -10.44 1.63
C GLY A 115 -14.56 -10.85 2.97
N THR A 116 -13.91 -11.71 3.76
CA THR A 116 -14.34 -12.01 5.13
C THR A 116 -13.91 -10.89 6.08
N ARG A 117 -14.86 -10.14 6.64
CA ARG A 117 -14.52 -8.87 7.33
C ARG A 117 -14.88 -8.83 8.80
N THR A 118 -15.77 -9.69 9.29
CA THR A 118 -16.20 -9.63 10.69
C THR A 118 -15.45 -10.64 11.55
N VAL A 119 -15.29 -10.34 12.84
CA VAL A 119 -14.65 -11.29 13.77
C VAL A 119 -15.44 -12.59 13.82
N ALA A 120 -16.78 -12.53 13.83
CA ALA A 120 -17.63 -13.71 13.89
C ALA A 120 -17.33 -14.68 12.73
N GLU A 121 -17.25 -14.16 11.50
CA GLU A 121 -16.91 -14.97 10.32
C GLU A 121 -15.47 -15.49 10.38
N LEU A 122 -14.52 -14.66 10.82
CA LEU A 122 -13.10 -15.06 10.93
C LEU A 122 -12.90 -16.13 12.01
N THR A 123 -13.64 -16.08 13.12
CA THR A 123 -13.59 -17.09 14.19
C THR A 123 -14.33 -18.38 13.85
N ALA A 124 -15.25 -18.35 12.89
CA ALA A 124 -16.01 -19.52 12.46
C ALA A 124 -15.17 -20.48 11.59
N ARG A 125 -13.96 -20.08 11.19
CA ARG A 125 -13.08 -20.90 10.37
C ARG A 125 -12.27 -21.85 11.25
N GLU A 126 -12.25 -23.13 10.87
CA GLU A 126 -11.54 -24.19 11.61
C GLU A 126 -10.01 -23.98 11.66
N ASP A 127 -9.45 -23.23 10.71
CA ASP A 127 -8.01 -22.98 10.55
C ASP A 127 -7.45 -21.87 11.46
N THR A 128 -8.31 -21.16 12.21
CA THR A 128 -7.94 -19.88 12.84
C THR A 128 -7.68 -20.00 14.36
N GLY A 129 -7.89 -21.17 14.96
CA GLY A 129 -7.65 -21.43 16.39
C GLY A 129 -8.78 -20.96 17.31
N THR A 130 -8.52 -20.82 18.61
CA THR A 130 -9.55 -20.37 19.58
C THR A 130 -9.92 -18.90 19.38
N SER A 131 -11.14 -18.49 19.73
CA SER A 131 -11.59 -17.10 19.56
C SER A 131 -10.63 -16.08 20.19
N GLY A 132 -10.06 -16.38 21.37
CA GLY A 132 -9.08 -15.52 22.05
C GLY A 132 -7.78 -15.35 21.25
N GLN A 133 -7.33 -16.40 20.55
CA GLN A 133 -6.17 -16.33 19.65
C GLN A 133 -6.47 -15.47 18.42
N VAL A 134 -7.68 -15.59 17.84
CA VAL A 134 -8.10 -14.77 16.69
C VAL A 134 -8.03 -13.28 17.02
N TYR A 135 -8.62 -12.86 18.14
CA TYR A 135 -8.55 -11.46 18.59
C TYR A 135 -7.10 -10.99 18.79
N HIS A 136 -6.26 -11.83 19.39
CA HIS A 136 -4.84 -11.52 19.57
C HIS A 136 -4.12 -11.31 18.23
N HIS A 137 -4.35 -12.21 17.26
CA HIS A 137 -3.76 -12.13 15.92
C HIS A 137 -4.24 -10.92 15.13
N LEU A 138 -5.54 -10.62 15.16
CA LEU A 138 -6.10 -9.43 14.52
C LEU A 138 -5.51 -8.15 15.10
N ARG A 139 -5.34 -8.07 16.43
CA ARG A 139 -4.69 -6.92 17.07
C ARG A 139 -3.23 -6.77 16.63
N GLN A 140 -2.48 -7.87 16.50
CA GLN A 140 -1.10 -7.84 16.00
C GLN A 140 -1.04 -7.35 14.55
N LEU A 141 -1.94 -7.83 13.69
CA LEU A 141 -2.03 -7.41 12.29
C LEU A 141 -2.39 -5.92 12.15
N VAL A 142 -3.29 -5.42 12.99
CA VAL A 142 -3.64 -3.99 13.05
C VAL A 142 -2.45 -3.16 13.55
N ALA A 143 -1.80 -3.58 14.63
CA ALA A 143 -0.63 -2.88 15.18
C ALA A 143 0.55 -2.83 14.18
N ALA A 144 0.72 -3.88 13.37
CA ALA A 144 1.71 -3.94 12.30
C ALA A 144 1.30 -3.18 11.01
N GLY A 145 0.07 -2.64 10.96
CA GLY A 145 -0.44 -1.87 9.83
C GLY A 145 -0.89 -2.71 8.62
N TRP A 146 -1.02 -4.03 8.76
CA TRP A 146 -1.54 -4.92 7.71
C TRP A 146 -3.05 -4.92 7.62
N LEU A 147 -3.74 -4.63 8.74
CA LEU A 147 -5.18 -4.48 8.80
C LEU A 147 -5.57 -3.12 9.37
N ARG A 148 -6.73 -2.63 8.95
CA ARG A 148 -7.49 -1.57 9.62
C ARG A 148 -8.77 -2.15 10.16
N HIS A 149 -9.22 -1.62 11.29
CA HIS A 149 -10.51 -1.96 11.90
C HIS A 149 -11.40 -0.72 11.91
N HIS A 150 -12.53 -0.78 11.23
CA HIS A 150 -13.52 0.29 11.16
C HIS A 150 -14.94 -0.29 11.16
N GLY A 151 -15.83 0.24 12.01
CA GLY A 151 -17.22 -0.20 12.06
C GLY A 151 -17.44 -1.69 12.34
N GLY A 152 -16.58 -2.31 13.16
CA GLY A 152 -16.66 -3.76 13.45
C GLY A 152 -16.12 -4.68 12.34
N ARG A 153 -15.52 -4.09 11.30
CA ARG A 153 -15.00 -4.80 10.12
C ARG A 153 -13.51 -4.60 10.00
N TYR A 154 -12.82 -5.66 9.59
CA TYR A 154 -11.42 -5.66 9.22
C TYR A 154 -11.26 -5.53 7.71
N GLN A 155 -10.27 -4.76 7.29
CA GLN A 155 -9.90 -4.59 5.89
C GLN A 155 -8.39 -4.49 5.75
N VAL A 156 -7.84 -5.02 4.66
CA VAL A 156 -6.47 -4.71 4.24
C VAL A 156 -6.50 -3.32 3.59
N PRO A 157 -5.67 -2.36 4.04
CA PRO A 157 -5.54 -1.07 3.37
C PRO A 157 -5.23 -1.25 1.88
N ALA A 158 -5.84 -0.45 0.99
CA ALA A 158 -5.60 -0.57 -0.45
C ALA A 158 -4.09 -0.45 -0.79
N GLU A 159 -3.40 0.45 -0.11
CA GLU A 159 -1.94 0.65 -0.21
C GLU A 159 -1.09 -0.52 0.32
N ARG A 160 -1.70 -1.53 0.95
CA ARG A 160 -1.03 -2.72 1.49
C ARG A 160 -1.33 -4.00 0.73
N VAL A 161 -2.36 -4.03 -0.12
CA VAL A 161 -2.76 -5.23 -0.87
C VAL A 161 -1.62 -5.71 -1.78
N VAL A 162 -1.13 -4.85 -2.66
CA VAL A 162 -0.03 -5.19 -3.58
C VAL A 162 1.28 -5.49 -2.82
N PRO A 163 1.71 -4.68 -1.83
CA PRO A 163 2.87 -5.03 -1.01
C PRO A 163 2.75 -6.39 -0.32
N LEU A 164 1.58 -6.74 0.23
CA LEU A 164 1.35 -8.03 0.87
C LEU A 164 1.57 -9.18 -0.12
N LEU A 165 0.93 -9.12 -1.30
CA LEU A 165 1.08 -10.14 -2.34
C LEU A 165 2.51 -10.21 -2.88
N THR A 166 3.19 -9.07 -2.97
CA THR A 166 4.60 -9.01 -3.38
C THR A 166 5.50 -9.75 -2.39
N VAL A 167 5.29 -9.56 -1.09
CA VAL A 167 6.05 -10.30 -0.06
C VAL A 167 5.80 -11.80 -0.17
N LEU A 168 4.56 -12.23 -0.39
CA LEU A 168 4.24 -13.65 -0.55
C LEU A 168 4.89 -14.23 -1.82
N ALA A 169 4.77 -13.55 -2.96
CA ALA A 169 5.39 -13.96 -4.22
C ALA A 169 6.92 -14.06 -4.11
N ALA A 170 7.55 -13.17 -3.34
CA ALA A 170 8.98 -13.20 -3.07
C ALA A 170 9.45 -14.43 -2.24
N THR A 171 8.52 -15.22 -1.70
CA THR A 171 8.83 -16.49 -1.01
C THR A 171 8.72 -17.72 -1.90
N GLU A 172 8.22 -17.58 -3.12
CA GLU A 172 8.13 -18.66 -4.10
C GLU A 172 9.53 -19.09 -4.57
N ARG A 173 9.69 -20.36 -4.94
CA ARG A 173 10.97 -20.96 -5.36
C ARG A 173 11.02 -21.21 -6.85
#